data_AF-A0A6M4BVJ9-F1
#
_entry.id   AF-A0A6M4BVJ9-F1
#
_cell.length_a   1.000
_cell.length_b   1.000
_cell.length_c   1.000
_cell.angle_alpha   90.00
_cell.angle_beta   90.00
_cell.angle_gamma   90.00
#
_symmetry.space_group_name_H-M   'P 1'
#
loop_
_entity.id
_entity.type
_entity.pdbx_description
1 polymer ?
#
loop_
_entity_poly.entity_id
_entity_poly.type
_entity_poly.pdbx_seq_one_letter_code
_entity_poly.pdbx_strand_id
1 'polypeptide(L)'
;SLNHVLFNLVLLEPDYDQPQTVKNHFEILRCFDHMAGQFSDQTIENLLHQCKHNHEKDRMKAVIILTHLTTSSQVFVDNYATKFITLLKVMIVMEQGLKMKKLLVKAIVGLVYRNCITTPEHFLMVEFIIKHCGYEGLPNASKYEMSDLHDTCKSSLILMCN
;
A
#
# COMPACT_ATOMS: atom_id res chain seq x y z
N SER A 1 3.68 -4.37 22.72
CA SER A 1 2.45 -5.12 22.40
C SER A 1 2.71 -6.04 21.20
N LEU A 2 1.90 -7.09 21.00
CA LEU A 2 2.05 -8.04 19.88
C LEU A 2 2.04 -7.33 18.51
N ASN A 3 1.13 -6.38 18.31
CA ASN A 3 1.05 -5.53 17.11
C ASN A 3 2.39 -4.87 16.76
N HIS A 4 3.08 -4.31 17.75
CA HIS A 4 4.37 -3.65 17.53
C HIS A 4 5.47 -4.64 17.11
N VAL A 5 5.49 -5.84 17.68
CA VAL A 5 6.45 -6.88 17.31
C VAL A 5 6.21 -7.35 15.87
N LEU A 6 4.96 -7.68 15.52
CA LEU A 6 4.60 -8.11 14.17
C LEU A 6 4.88 -7.03 13.13
N PHE A 7 4.54 -5.77 13.44
CA PHE A 7 4.81 -4.64 12.57
C PHE A 7 6.30 -4.50 12.23
N ASN A 8 7.18 -4.72 13.20
CA ASN A 8 8.62 -4.64 12.98
C ASN A 8 9.17 -5.73 12.06
N LEU A 9 8.49 -6.88 11.98
CA LEU A 9 8.87 -8.01 11.13
C LEU A 9 8.39 -7.87 9.67
N VAL A 10 7.58 -6.86 9.35
CA VAL A 10 7.13 -6.59 7.98
C VAL A 10 8.31 -6.15 7.12
N LEU A 11 8.55 -6.91 6.04
CA LEU A 11 9.54 -6.59 5.02
C LEU A 11 8.98 -5.53 4.06
N LEU A 12 9.81 -4.58 3.65
CA LEU A 12 9.46 -3.62 2.61
C LEU A 12 9.49 -4.28 1.23
N GLU A 13 10.47 -5.16 1.02
CA GLU A 13 10.68 -5.92 -0.21
C GLU A 13 11.05 -7.35 0.20
N PRO A 14 10.17 -8.34 -0.04
CA PRO A 14 10.49 -9.74 0.18
C PRO A 14 11.60 -10.21 -0.78
N ASP A 15 12.53 -11.01 -0.28
CA ASP A 15 13.59 -11.63 -1.07
C ASP A 15 13.09 -12.96 -1.66
N TYR A 16 12.77 -12.96 -2.95
CA TYR A 16 12.25 -14.14 -3.65
C TYR A 16 13.29 -15.24 -3.87
N ASP A 17 14.59 -14.93 -3.75
CA ASP A 17 15.65 -15.94 -3.74
C ASP A 17 15.72 -16.68 -2.39
N GLN A 18 15.05 -16.15 -1.36
CA GLN A 18 14.89 -16.77 -0.05
C GLN A 18 13.41 -17.05 0.27
N PRO A 19 12.83 -18.15 -0.25
CA PRO A 19 11.40 -18.45 -0.11
C PRO A 19 10.87 -18.44 1.33
N GLN A 20 11.71 -18.79 2.30
CA GLN A 20 11.33 -18.78 3.72
C GLN A 20 11.02 -17.36 4.23
N THR A 21 11.74 -16.33 3.75
CA THR A 21 11.52 -14.94 4.14
C THR A 21 10.19 -14.42 3.60
N VAL A 22 9.86 -14.78 2.36
CA VAL A 22 8.59 -14.47 1.70
C VAL A 22 7.43 -15.14 2.42
N LYS A 23 7.56 -16.43 2.75
CA LYS A 23 6.56 -17.16 3.53
C LYS A 23 6.31 -16.47 4.86
N ASN A 24 7.36 -16.17 5.61
CA ASN A 24 7.24 -15.49 6.92
C ASN A 24 6.55 -14.14 6.78
N HIS A 25 6.88 -13.36 5.75
CA HIS A 25 6.24 -12.08 5.49
C HIS A 25 4.72 -12.24 5.28
N PHE A 26 4.30 -13.21 4.46
CA PHE A 26 2.87 -13.45 4.25
C PHE A 26 2.14 -13.97 5.49
N GLU A 27 2.78 -14.79 6.34
CA GLU A 27 2.17 -15.19 7.61
C GLU A 27 1.96 -13.99 8.54
N ILE A 28 2.91 -13.04 8.58
CA ILE A 28 2.74 -11.80 9.36
C ILE A 28 1.54 -11.00 8.84
N LEU A 29 1.37 -10.89 7.52
CA LEU A 29 0.21 -10.21 6.94
C LEU A 29 -1.12 -10.90 7.30
N ARG A 30 -1.16 -12.23 7.28
CA ARG A 30 -2.33 -13.01 7.72
C ARG A 30 -2.62 -12.84 9.20
N CYS A 31 -1.60 -12.67 10.05
CA CYS A 31 -1.82 -12.32 11.45
C CYS A 31 -2.54 -10.96 11.57
N PHE A 32 -2.16 -9.96 10.76
CA PHE A 32 -2.86 -8.67 10.75
C PHE A 32 -4.31 -8.80 10.29
N ASP A 33 -4.61 -9.64 9.32
CA ASP A 33 -6.00 -9.92 8.90
C ASP A 33 -6.83 -10.53 10.02
N HIS A 34 -6.28 -11.56 10.69
CA HIS A 34 -6.95 -12.17 11.85
C HIS A 34 -7.19 -11.15 12.98
N MET A 35 -6.19 -10.33 13.31
CA MET A 35 -6.32 -9.28 14.32
C MET A 35 -7.31 -8.19 13.91
N ALA A 36 -7.36 -7.81 12.62
CA ALA A 36 -8.34 -6.87 12.10
C ALA A 36 -9.78 -7.39 12.26
N GLY A 37 -10.00 -8.70 12.16
CA GLY A 37 -11.31 -9.30 12.39
C GLY A 37 -11.75 -9.35 13.86
N GLN A 38 -10.81 -9.47 14.81
CA GLN A 38 -11.12 -9.61 16.25
C GLN A 38 -11.01 -8.28 17.03
N PHE A 39 -10.07 -7.43 16.63
CA PHE A 39 -9.70 -6.20 17.32
C PHE A 39 -9.52 -5.06 16.30
N SER A 40 -10.55 -4.83 15.48
CA SER A 40 -10.49 -3.92 14.32
C SER A 40 -10.05 -2.51 14.70
N ASP A 41 -10.66 -1.91 15.72
CA ASP A 41 -10.35 -0.55 16.17
C ASP A 41 -8.89 -0.44 16.62
N GLN A 42 -8.45 -1.33 17.50
CA GLN A 42 -7.07 -1.29 17.99
C GLN A 42 -6.05 -1.59 16.88
N THR A 43 -6.38 -2.44 15.92
CA THR A 43 -5.42 -2.87 14.90
C THR A 43 -5.36 -1.88 13.75
N ILE A 44 -6.51 -1.58 13.14
CA ILE A 44 -6.60 -0.76 11.93
C ILE A 44 -6.38 0.72 12.25
N GLU A 45 -6.94 1.27 13.34
CA GLU A 45 -6.70 2.70 13.66
C GLU A 45 -5.22 2.96 13.97
N ASN A 46 -4.54 2.02 14.63
CA ASN A 46 -3.10 2.11 14.84
C ASN A 46 -2.33 2.10 13.52
N LEU A 47 -2.70 1.23 12.56
CA LEU A 47 -2.07 1.21 11.24
C LEU A 47 -2.32 2.51 10.45
N LEU A 48 -3.55 3.03 10.49
CA LEU A 48 -3.90 4.32 9.88
C LEU A 48 -3.10 5.48 10.52
N HIS A 49 -2.84 5.41 11.82
CA HIS A 49 -1.95 6.36 12.50
C HIS A 49 -0.49 6.21 12.05
N GLN A 50 0.00 4.98 11.86
CA GLN A 50 1.37 4.73 11.38
C GLN A 50 1.61 5.28 9.95
N CYS A 51 0.57 5.40 9.11
CA CYS A 51 0.69 6.10 7.82
C CYS A 51 1.03 7.59 7.95
N LYS A 52 0.91 8.19 9.13
CA LYS A 52 1.26 9.60 9.40
C LYS A 52 2.62 9.75 10.10
N HIS A 53 3.37 8.66 10.26
CA HIS A 53 4.64 8.68 10.99
C HIS A 53 5.74 9.44 10.24
N ASN A 54 6.70 10.02 10.96
CA ASN A 54 7.77 10.83 10.36
C ASN A 54 8.72 9.99 9.47
N HIS A 55 8.91 8.72 9.81
CA HIS A 55 9.80 7.83 9.07
C HIS A 55 9.08 7.14 7.91
N GLU A 56 9.60 7.32 6.69
CA GLU A 56 9.03 6.70 5.48
C GLU A 56 8.91 5.18 5.59
N LYS A 57 9.90 4.52 6.20
CA LYS A 57 9.89 3.06 6.40
C LYS A 57 8.67 2.58 7.20
N ASP A 58 8.27 3.32 8.24
CA ASP A 58 7.10 2.95 9.05
C ASP A 58 5.81 3.17 8.26
N ARG A 59 5.71 4.30 7.54
CA ARG A 59 4.58 4.56 6.65
C ARG A 59 4.45 3.46 5.59
N MET A 60 5.57 3.04 4.99
CA MET A 60 5.59 1.97 3.98
C MET A 60 5.07 0.65 4.55
N LYS A 61 5.52 0.24 5.75
CA LYS A 61 5.03 -0.97 6.41
C LYS A 61 3.52 -0.91 6.66
N ALA A 62 3.03 0.24 7.13
CA ALA A 62 1.60 0.46 7.33
C ALA A 62 0.81 0.35 6.02
N VAL A 63 1.28 0.98 4.94
CA VAL A 63 0.65 0.88 3.61
C VAL A 63 0.65 -0.56 3.10
N ILE A 64 1.73 -1.33 3.28
CA ILE A 64 1.78 -2.75 2.90
C ILE A 64 0.68 -3.54 3.62
N ILE A 65 0.56 -3.39 4.93
CA ILE A 65 -0.45 -4.11 5.72
C ILE A 65 -1.86 -3.67 5.31
N LEU A 66 -2.13 -2.35 5.20
CA LEU A 66 -3.45 -1.84 4.83
C LEU A 66 -3.84 -2.25 3.41
N THR A 67 -2.88 -2.35 2.49
CA THR A 67 -3.09 -2.89 1.14
C THR A 67 -3.47 -4.37 1.21
N HIS A 68 -2.79 -5.17 2.04
CA HIS A 68 -3.17 -6.56 2.27
C HIS A 68 -4.60 -6.67 2.81
N LEU A 69 -4.94 -5.91 3.85
CA LEU A 69 -6.27 -5.90 4.45
C LEU A 69 -7.35 -5.45 3.46
N THR A 70 -7.04 -4.51 2.57
CA THR A 70 -7.93 -4.13 1.47
C THR A 70 -8.29 -5.36 0.63
N THR A 71 -7.34 -6.25 0.35
CA THR A 71 -7.60 -7.45 -0.47
C THR A 71 -8.21 -8.62 0.30
N SER A 72 -7.96 -8.74 1.61
CA SER A 72 -8.30 -9.96 2.36
C SER A 72 -9.41 -9.79 3.41
N SER A 73 -9.64 -8.57 3.91
CA SER A 73 -10.52 -8.32 5.05
C SER A 73 -11.81 -7.59 4.65
N GLN A 74 -12.96 -8.22 4.83
CA GLN A 74 -14.25 -7.56 4.60
C GLN A 74 -14.52 -6.46 5.65
N VAL A 75 -14.14 -6.72 6.91
CA VAL A 75 -14.25 -5.74 8.01
C VAL A 75 -13.51 -4.45 7.67
N PHE A 76 -12.31 -4.55 7.07
CA PHE A 76 -11.56 -3.40 6.62
C PHE A 76 -12.31 -2.62 5.52
N VAL A 77 -12.81 -3.32 4.51
CA VAL A 77 -13.49 -2.68 3.37
C VAL A 77 -14.75 -1.94 3.81
N ASP A 78 -15.57 -2.55 4.66
CA ASP A 78 -16.85 -1.96 5.07
C ASP A 78 -16.68 -0.76 6.00
N ASN A 79 -15.66 -0.76 6.86
CA ASN A 79 -15.57 0.20 7.96
C ASN A 79 -14.41 1.19 7.87
N TYR A 80 -13.34 0.88 7.11
CA TYR A 80 -12.08 1.63 7.16
C TYR A 80 -11.53 2.05 5.79
N ALA A 81 -12.02 1.49 4.67
CA ALA A 81 -11.55 1.84 3.33
C ALA A 81 -11.60 3.35 3.05
N THR A 82 -12.68 4.04 3.45
CA THR A 82 -12.82 5.49 3.26
C THR A 82 -11.75 6.29 4.00
N LYS A 83 -11.38 5.87 5.23
CA LYS A 83 -10.29 6.51 5.99
C LYS A 83 -8.95 6.29 5.29
N PHE A 84 -8.71 5.08 4.79
CA PHE A 84 -7.49 4.77 4.06
C PHE A 84 -7.39 5.55 2.74
N ILE A 85 -8.49 5.63 1.97
CA ILE A 85 -8.57 6.47 0.76
C ILE A 85 -8.21 7.92 1.09
N THR A 86 -8.78 8.47 2.17
CA THR A 86 -8.49 9.85 2.60
C THR A 86 -6.99 10.05 2.88
N LEU A 87 -6.33 9.08 3.53
CA LEU A 87 -4.88 9.13 3.74
C LEU A 87 -4.10 9.05 2.43
N LEU A 88 -4.46 8.12 1.55
CA LEU A 88 -3.79 7.94 0.27
C LEU A 88 -3.89 9.21 -0.60
N LYS A 89 -5.02 9.93 -0.60
CA LYS A 89 -5.16 11.23 -1.28
C LYS A 89 -4.09 12.24 -0.82
N VAL A 90 -3.70 12.21 0.46
CA VAL A 90 -2.60 13.05 0.99
C VAL A 90 -1.24 12.49 0.58
N MET A 91 -1.04 11.17 0.72
CA MET A 91 0.24 10.54 0.47
C MET A 91 0.71 10.65 -0.98
N ILE A 92 -0.19 10.57 -1.96
CA ILE A 92 0.20 10.69 -3.37
C ILE A 92 0.74 12.09 -3.74
N VAL A 93 0.44 13.10 -2.92
CA VAL A 93 0.96 14.47 -3.09
C VAL A 93 2.27 14.65 -2.30
N MET A 94 2.32 14.11 -1.08
CA MET A 94 3.43 14.32 -0.15
C MET A 94 4.65 13.45 -0.46
N GLU A 95 4.45 12.18 -0.81
CA GLU A 95 5.52 11.18 -0.90
C GLU A 95 6.35 11.33 -2.18
N GLN A 96 7.67 11.44 -2.02
CA GLN A 96 8.59 11.62 -3.15
C GLN A 96 9.35 10.34 -3.50
N GLY A 97 9.53 9.42 -2.55
CA GLY A 97 10.30 8.18 -2.73
C GLY A 97 9.65 7.23 -3.74
N LEU A 98 10.45 6.72 -4.69
CA LEU A 98 9.97 5.81 -5.75
C LEU A 98 9.36 4.52 -5.18
N LYS A 99 10.00 3.95 -4.13
CA LYS A 99 9.49 2.75 -3.45
C LYS A 99 8.12 3.00 -2.81
N MET A 100 7.95 4.13 -2.12
CA MET A 100 6.66 4.50 -1.56
C MET A 100 5.62 4.70 -2.67
N LYS A 101 5.95 5.42 -3.76
CA LYS A 101 5.04 5.60 -4.90
C LYS A 101 4.57 4.26 -5.48
N LYS A 102 5.48 3.29 -5.63
CA LYS A 102 5.14 1.92 -6.06
C LYS A 102 4.16 1.23 -5.11
N LEU A 103 4.33 1.38 -3.79
CA LEU A 103 3.38 0.85 -2.81
C LEU A 103 2.02 1.54 -2.89
N LEU A 104 1.99 2.86 -3.09
CA LEU A 104 0.74 3.61 -3.27
C LEU A 104 -0.03 3.14 -4.51
N VAL A 105 0.66 2.87 -5.63
CA VAL A 105 0.04 2.28 -6.83
C VAL A 105 -0.65 0.96 -6.48
N LYS A 106 0.04 0.04 -5.79
CA LYS A 106 -0.54 -1.25 -5.36
C LYS A 106 -1.74 -1.08 -4.44
N ALA A 107 -1.69 -0.13 -3.51
CA ALA A 107 -2.80 0.19 -2.61
C ALA A 107 -4.04 0.67 -3.38
N ILE A 108 -3.84 1.59 -4.34
CA ILE A 108 -4.91 2.12 -5.19
C ILE A 108 -5.54 1.00 -6.02
N VAL A 109 -4.73 0.14 -6.64
CA VAL A 109 -5.23 -1.01 -7.42
C VAL A 109 -6.06 -1.94 -6.55
N GLY A 110 -5.60 -2.25 -5.33
CA GLY A 110 -6.38 -3.07 -4.38
C GLY A 110 -7.75 -2.46 -4.06
N LEU A 111 -7.82 -1.14 -3.89
CA LEU A 111 -9.08 -0.42 -3.65
C LEU A 111 -9.99 -0.40 -4.89
N VAL A 112 -9.42 -0.29 -6.09
CA VAL A 112 -10.18 -0.37 -7.35
C VAL A 112 -10.81 -1.75 -7.49
N TYR A 113 -10.05 -2.83 -7.27
CA TYR A 113 -10.56 -4.19 -7.35
C TYR A 113 -11.69 -4.51 -6.37
N ARG A 114 -11.72 -3.83 -5.22
CA ARG A 114 -12.78 -3.97 -4.22
C ARG A 114 -13.95 -3.01 -4.44
N ASN A 115 -13.97 -2.26 -5.55
CA ASN A 115 -14.98 -1.24 -5.85
C ASN A 115 -15.06 -0.13 -4.79
N CYS A 116 -13.94 0.25 -4.17
CA CYS A 116 -13.88 1.35 -3.21
C CYS A 116 -13.66 2.72 -3.89
N ILE A 117 -13.18 2.72 -5.13
CA ILE A 117 -12.91 3.92 -5.93
C ILE A 117 -14.05 4.14 -6.93
N THR A 118 -15.15 4.73 -6.48
CA THR A 118 -16.38 4.85 -7.29
C THR A 118 -16.81 6.28 -7.58
N THR A 119 -16.25 7.28 -6.88
CA THR A 119 -16.64 8.68 -7.01
C THR A 119 -15.58 9.48 -7.78
N PRO A 120 -15.97 10.56 -8.49
CA PRO A 120 -15.02 11.38 -9.25
C PRO A 120 -13.89 11.98 -8.42
N GLU A 121 -14.14 12.26 -7.14
CA GLU A 121 -13.11 12.72 -6.19
C GLU A 121 -11.99 11.71 -5.94
N HIS A 122 -12.18 10.43 -6.29
CA HIS A 122 -11.16 9.39 -6.18
C HIS A 122 -10.29 9.31 -7.44
N PHE A 123 -10.70 9.94 -8.55
CA PHE A 123 -10.00 9.80 -9.84
C PHE A 123 -8.60 10.40 -9.85
N LEU A 124 -8.30 11.32 -8.91
CA LEU A 124 -6.94 11.82 -8.68
C LEU A 124 -5.94 10.69 -8.35
N MET A 125 -6.41 9.57 -7.79
CA MET A 125 -5.59 8.37 -7.54
C MET A 125 -5.26 7.62 -8.83
N VAL A 126 -6.21 7.54 -9.77
CA VAL A 126 -5.98 6.95 -11.09
C VAL A 126 -5.06 7.86 -11.90
N GLU A 127 -5.28 9.18 -11.84
CA GLU A 127 -4.41 10.18 -12.45
C GLU A 127 -2.97 10.07 -11.93
N PHE A 128 -2.78 9.80 -10.64
CA PHE A 128 -1.47 9.54 -10.06
C PHE A 128 -0.78 8.34 -10.72
N ILE A 129 -1.47 7.23 -10.98
CA ILE A 129 -0.90 6.07 -11.68
C ILE A 129 -0.50 6.45 -13.11
N ILE A 130 -1.37 7.15 -13.84
CA ILE A 130 -1.13 7.57 -15.23
C ILE A 130 0.09 8.50 -15.31
N LYS A 131 0.17 9.52 -14.44
CA LYS A 131 1.30 10.46 -14.39
C LYS A 131 2.64 9.75 -14.15
N HIS A 132 2.64 8.63 -13.44
CA HIS A 132 3.84 7.86 -13.14
C HIS A 132 4.16 6.76 -14.16
N CYS A 133 3.39 6.61 -15.25
CA CYS A 133 3.76 5.72 -16.36
C CYS A 133 4.91 6.26 -17.23
N GLY A 134 5.13 7.58 -17.21
CA GLY A 134 6.18 8.25 -17.98
C GLY A 134 6.96 9.26 -17.14
N TYR A 135 7.15 8.97 -15.86
CA TYR A 135 7.81 9.89 -14.94
C TYR A 135 9.33 9.82 -15.09
N GLU A 136 9.94 10.87 -15.63
CA GLU A 136 11.39 10.92 -15.87
C GLU A 136 12.23 11.17 -14.60
N GLY A 137 11.56 11.41 -13.47
CA GLY A 137 12.19 11.59 -12.18
C GLY A 137 13.15 12.76 -12.05
N LEU A 138 13.85 12.76 -10.90
CA LEU A 138 14.95 13.70 -10.67
C LEU A 138 16.22 13.13 -11.31
N PRO A 139 17.17 13.98 -11.74
CA PRO A 139 18.39 13.56 -12.44
C PRO A 139 19.21 12.48 -11.73
N ASN A 140 19.09 12.38 -10.40
CA ASN A 140 19.85 11.45 -9.55
C ASN A 140 19.04 10.22 -9.11
N ALA A 141 17.83 10.02 -9.63
CA ALA A 141 17.00 8.88 -9.26
C ALA A 141 17.56 7.56 -9.84
N SER A 142 17.39 6.46 -9.11
CA SER A 142 17.79 5.14 -9.57
C SER A 142 17.01 4.75 -10.83
N LYS A 143 17.72 4.54 -11.94
CA LYS A 143 17.11 4.10 -13.21
C LYS A 143 16.35 2.78 -13.05
N TYR A 144 16.85 1.88 -12.19
CA TYR A 144 16.20 0.60 -11.90
C TYR A 144 14.86 0.82 -11.19
N GLU A 145 14.84 1.60 -10.10
CA GLU A 145 13.60 1.87 -9.35
C GLU A 145 12.57 2.64 -10.19
N MET A 146 13.04 3.48 -11.11
CA MET A 146 12.18 4.21 -12.04
C MET A 146 11.54 3.28 -13.07
N SER A 147 12.32 2.38 -13.68
CA SER A 147 11.79 1.35 -14.58
C SER A 147 10.77 0.46 -13.87
N ASP A 148 11.09 0.02 -12.66
CA ASP A 148 10.21 -0.82 -11.84
C ASP A 148 8.90 -0.11 -11.46
N LEU A 149 8.94 1.20 -11.18
CA LEU A 149 7.74 2.01 -11.00
C LEU A 149 6.91 2.09 -12.29
N HIS A 150 7.54 2.35 -13.44
CA HIS A 150 6.86 2.42 -14.74
C HIS A 150 6.17 1.10 -15.08
N ASP A 151 6.88 -0.01 -14.93
CA ASP A 151 6.34 -1.35 -15.19
C ASP A 151 5.17 -1.67 -14.24
N THR A 152 5.28 -1.27 -12.97
CA THR A 152 4.18 -1.39 -12.01
C THR A 152 2.96 -0.57 -12.43
N CYS A 153 3.14 0.70 -12.79
CA CYS A 153 2.05 1.58 -13.23
C CYS A 153 1.37 1.04 -14.50
N LYS A 154 2.15 0.65 -15.51
CA LYS A 154 1.63 0.09 -16.76
C LYS A 154 0.82 -1.19 -16.53
N SER A 155 1.37 -2.12 -15.74
CA SER A 155 0.69 -3.37 -15.39
C SER A 155 -0.60 -3.10 -14.60
N SER A 156 -0.57 -2.12 -13.70
CA SER A 156 -1.72 -1.71 -12.89
C SER A 156 -2.87 -1.16 -13.74
N LEU A 157 -2.57 -0.32 -14.74
CA LEU A 157 -3.60 0.19 -15.65
C LEU A 157 -4.23 -0.93 -16.49
N ILE A 158 -3.43 -1.86 -17.00
CA ILE A 158 -3.95 -3.03 -17.74
C ILE A 158 -4.89 -3.84 -16.85
N LEU A 159 -4.49 -4.07 -15.60
CA LEU A 159 -5.26 -4.79 -14.59
C LEU A 159 -6.59 -4.11 -14.23
N MET A 160 -6.65 -2.77 -14.24
CA MET A 160 -7.85 -2.00 -13.94
C MET A 160 -8.82 -1.84 -15.13
N CYS A 161 -8.35 -2.07 -16.35
CA CYS A 161 -9.16 -1.96 -17.58
C CYS A 161 -9.76 -3.28 -18.07
N ASN A 162 -9.36 -4.41 -17.48
CA ASN A 162 -9.91 -5.74 -17.75
C ASN A 162 -10.96 -6.11 -16.71
#